data_AF-A0AAV2LJZ4-F1
#
_entry.id   AF-A0AAV2LJZ4-F1
#
_cell.length_a   1.000
_cell.length_b   1.000
_cell.length_c   1.000
_cell.angle_alpha   90.00
_cell.angle_beta   90.00
_cell.angle_gamma   90.00
#
_symmetry.space_group_name_H-M   'P 1'
#
loop_
_entity.id
_entity.type
_entity.pdbx_description
1 polymer ?
#
loop_
_entity_poly.entity_id
_entity_poly.type
_entity_poly.pdbx_seq_one_letter_code
_entity_poly.pdbx_strand_id
1 'polypeptide(L)'
;MPFCGGVRSGCSLSSDEVIGSRQKKLDEVSVSVAKLADFIEEGVVDYAKANPGTVVYVSPQGSRIPKIVAEYLNGKVREEIITSKTAPQISELLTKLTNQSGLDIIRIRKPFHTDAPSIQGQWHPFTNRPPSIGPIRPQ
;
A
#
# COMPACT_ATOMS: atom_id res chain seq x y z
N MET A 1 23.42 -70.46 -28.32
CA MET A 1 23.93 -69.09 -28.03
C MET A 1 22.80 -68.28 -27.40
N PRO A 2 23.10 -67.37 -26.45
CA PRO A 2 22.30 -67.14 -25.25
C PRO A 2 21.40 -65.86 -25.29
N PHE A 3 20.79 -65.58 -24.13
CA PHE A 3 20.05 -64.39 -23.63
C PHE A 3 18.53 -64.60 -23.47
N CYS A 4 18.05 -64.94 -22.25
CA CYS A 4 17.64 -64.02 -21.15
C CYS A 4 16.68 -62.93 -21.67
N GLY A 5 15.38 -62.87 -21.35
CA GLY A 5 14.76 -62.97 -20.03
C GLY A 5 14.46 -61.56 -19.51
N GLY A 6 13.19 -61.20 -19.26
CA GLY A 6 12.88 -59.92 -18.60
C GLY A 6 11.43 -59.43 -18.71
N VAL A 7 10.55 -59.95 -17.85
CA VAL A 7 9.30 -59.31 -17.42
C VAL A 7 9.63 -58.19 -16.44
N ARG A 8 9.17 -56.95 -16.67
CA ARG A 8 8.95 -55.90 -15.65
C ARG A 8 7.82 -55.00 -16.15
N SER A 9 6.62 -55.19 -15.63
CA SER A 9 6.06 -54.55 -14.42
C SER A 9 5.57 -53.13 -14.70
N GLY A 10 4.26 -52.94 -14.54
CA GLY A 10 3.58 -51.68 -14.76
C GLY A 10 4.20 -50.50 -14.02
N CYS A 11 4.16 -49.35 -14.66
CA CYS A 11 4.28 -48.06 -13.99
C CYS A 11 3.03 -47.86 -13.11
N SER A 12 3.05 -48.46 -11.91
CA SER A 12 2.36 -47.86 -10.78
C SER A 12 3.10 -46.55 -10.47
N LEU A 13 2.60 -45.44 -11.01
CA LEU A 13 2.95 -44.12 -10.50
C LEU A 13 2.56 -44.13 -9.02
N SER A 14 3.57 -44.19 -8.15
CA SER A 14 3.35 -44.15 -6.72
C SER A 14 2.74 -42.79 -6.39
N SER A 15 1.72 -42.80 -5.53
CA SER A 15 1.12 -41.58 -4.97
C SER A 15 2.15 -40.66 -4.30
N ASP A 16 3.34 -41.19 -3.99
CA ASP A 16 4.44 -40.49 -3.33
C ASP A 16 5.12 -39.45 -4.24
N GLU A 17 5.11 -39.61 -5.57
CA GLU A 17 5.74 -38.65 -6.50
C GLU A 17 4.87 -37.39 -6.73
N VAL A 18 3.56 -37.54 -6.55
CA VAL A 18 2.58 -36.43 -6.59
C VAL A 18 2.63 -35.62 -5.29
N ILE A 19 2.90 -36.27 -4.16
CA ILE A 19 3.06 -35.60 -2.85
C ILE A 19 4.39 -34.81 -2.83
N GLY A 20 5.47 -35.35 -3.38
CA GLY A 20 6.77 -34.66 -3.45
C GLY A 20 6.77 -33.37 -4.29
N SER A 21 5.96 -33.31 -5.35
CA SER A 21 5.81 -32.09 -6.17
C SER A 21 4.90 -31.04 -5.54
N ARG A 22 3.96 -31.45 -4.65
CA ARG A 22 3.17 -30.53 -3.83
C ARG A 22 3.96 -29.98 -2.65
N GLN A 23 4.80 -30.79 -2.02
CA GLN A 23 5.58 -30.36 -0.86
C GLN A 23 6.66 -29.33 -1.23
N LYS A 24 7.33 -29.50 -2.39
CA LYS A 24 8.31 -28.52 -2.90
C LYS A 24 7.72 -27.15 -3.26
N LYS A 25 6.39 -27.00 -3.36
CA LYS A 25 5.74 -25.69 -3.59
C LYS A 25 5.56 -24.90 -2.29
N LEU A 26 5.50 -25.59 -1.15
CA LEU A 26 5.27 -24.99 0.17
C LEU A 26 6.57 -24.58 0.88
N ASP A 27 7.69 -25.23 0.56
CA ASP A 27 8.99 -24.99 1.21
C ASP A 27 9.72 -23.73 0.70
N GLU A 28 9.19 -23.04 -0.32
CA GLU A 28 9.66 -21.73 -0.80
C GLU A 28 8.71 -20.57 -0.41
N VAL A 29 7.78 -20.81 0.52
CA VAL A 29 7.00 -19.72 1.11
C VAL A 29 7.88 -19.04 2.14
N SER A 30 8.54 -17.96 1.72
CA SER A 30 9.32 -17.13 2.65
C SER A 30 8.47 -16.78 3.88
N VAL A 31 9.05 -16.83 5.09
CA VAL A 31 8.35 -16.58 6.37
C VAL A 31 7.56 -15.24 6.36
N SER A 32 8.02 -14.27 5.56
CA SER A 32 7.33 -13.01 5.30
C SER A 32 6.00 -13.15 4.56
N VAL A 33 5.89 -14.09 3.61
CA VAL A 33 4.67 -14.32 2.82
C VAL A 33 3.64 -15.10 3.64
N ALA A 34 4.09 -16.02 4.51
CA ALA A 34 3.19 -16.75 5.42
C ALA A 34 2.38 -15.78 6.31
N LYS A 35 3.04 -14.80 6.94
CA LYS A 35 2.37 -13.79 7.78
C LYS A 35 1.37 -12.90 7.02
N LEU A 36 1.59 -12.69 5.72
CA LEU A 36 0.66 -11.97 4.86
C LEU A 36 -0.55 -12.85 4.50
N ALA A 37 -0.32 -14.15 4.28
CA ALA A 37 -1.41 -15.10 4.03
C ALA A 37 -2.37 -15.14 5.23
N ASP A 38 -1.86 -15.18 6.46
CA ASP A 38 -2.68 -15.11 7.68
C ASP A 38 -3.58 -13.86 7.69
N PHE A 39 -3.04 -12.70 7.28
CA PHE A 39 -3.80 -11.46 7.17
C PHE A 39 -4.87 -11.51 6.05
N ILE A 40 -4.58 -12.17 4.93
CA ILE A 40 -5.52 -12.34 3.82
C ILE A 40 -6.67 -13.27 4.20
N GLU A 41 -6.41 -14.30 5.00
CA GLU A 41 -7.44 -15.26 5.42
C GLU A 41 -8.43 -14.64 6.40
N GLU A 42 -7.96 -13.92 7.41
CA GLU A 42 -8.82 -13.41 8.49
C GLU A 42 -9.15 -11.92 8.37
N GLY A 43 -8.22 -11.08 7.91
CA GLY A 43 -8.29 -9.63 8.09
C GLY A 43 -8.78 -8.83 6.87
N VAL A 44 -8.47 -9.29 5.65
CA VAL A 44 -8.71 -8.48 4.43
C VAL A 44 -10.19 -8.22 4.16
N VAL A 45 -11.04 -9.21 4.44
CA VAL A 45 -12.48 -9.13 4.18
C VAL A 45 -13.13 -8.11 5.10
N ASP A 46 -12.75 -8.12 6.38
CA ASP A 46 -13.29 -7.18 7.36
C ASP A 46 -12.79 -5.75 7.10
N TYR A 47 -11.54 -5.61 6.66
CA TYR A 47 -11.01 -4.33 6.18
C TYR A 47 -11.80 -3.78 4.98
N ALA A 48 -12.11 -4.61 3.99
CA ALA A 48 -12.88 -4.21 2.82
C ALA A 48 -14.33 -3.82 3.18
N LYS A 49 -14.96 -4.52 4.12
CA LYS A 49 -16.28 -4.15 4.66
C LYS A 49 -16.25 -2.81 5.39
N ALA A 50 -15.19 -2.53 6.15
CA ALA A 50 -15.04 -1.26 6.86
C ALA A 50 -14.80 -0.06 5.92
N ASN A 51 -14.20 -0.30 4.75
CA ASN A 51 -13.83 0.73 3.77
C ASN A 51 -14.43 0.45 2.39
N PRO A 52 -15.75 0.64 2.19
CA PRO A 52 -16.42 0.30 0.92
C PRO A 52 -15.95 1.15 -0.28
N GLY A 53 -15.30 2.29 -0.03
CA GLY A 53 -14.73 3.14 -1.08
C GLY A 53 -13.36 2.67 -1.60
N THR A 54 -12.78 1.62 -1.02
CA THR A 54 -11.45 1.11 -1.37
C THR A 54 -11.57 -0.27 -1.97
N VAL A 55 -10.96 -0.48 -3.14
CA VAL A 55 -10.89 -1.80 -3.78
C VAL A 55 -9.56 -2.46 -3.45
N VAL A 56 -9.60 -3.72 -3.03
CA VAL A 56 -8.41 -4.50 -2.67
C VAL A 56 -8.23 -5.63 -3.69
N TYR A 57 -7.07 -5.67 -4.32
CA TYR A 57 -6.68 -6.74 -5.24
C TYR A 57 -5.57 -7.58 -4.61
N VAL A 58 -5.72 -8.91 -4.68
CA VAL A 58 -4.71 -9.86 -4.23
C VAL A 58 -4.20 -10.62 -5.44
N SER A 59 -2.95 -10.35 -5.83
CA SER A 59 -2.27 -11.07 -6.91
C SER A 59 -1.17 -11.94 -6.29
N PRO A 60 -1.31 -13.27 -6.29
CA PRO A 60 -0.21 -14.16 -5.90
C PRO A 60 0.92 -14.03 -6.95
N GLN A 61 2.06 -13.50 -6.54
CA GLN A 61 3.25 -13.41 -7.39
C GLN A 61 4.41 -14.21 -6.77
N GLY A 62 5.25 -14.80 -7.61
CA GLY A 62 6.50 -15.47 -7.20
C GLY A 62 7.60 -14.50 -6.76
N SER A 63 7.23 -13.46 -6.00
CA SER A 63 8.16 -12.44 -5.53
C SER A 63 8.68 -12.78 -4.13
N ARG A 64 10.00 -12.71 -3.93
CA ARG A 64 10.63 -12.92 -2.62
C ARG A 64 10.25 -11.85 -1.59
N ILE A 65 9.87 -10.66 -2.05
CA ILE A 65 9.57 -9.50 -1.21
C ILE A 65 8.10 -9.13 -1.41
N PRO A 66 7.22 -9.39 -0.42
CA PRO A 66 5.83 -8.96 -0.51
C PRO A 66 5.74 -7.44 -0.40
N LYS A 67 4.85 -6.86 -1.21
CA LYS A 67 4.62 -5.41 -1.29
C LYS A 67 3.14 -5.10 -1.27
N ILE A 68 2.79 -3.96 -0.69
CA ILE A 68 1.47 -3.35 -0.82
C ILE A 68 1.62 -2.13 -1.73
N VAL A 69 0.75 -2.03 -2.72
CA VAL A 69 0.69 -0.91 -3.64
C VAL A 69 -0.64 -0.20 -3.41
N ALA A 70 -0.58 1.06 -2.96
CA ALA A 70 -1.74 1.91 -2.77
C ALA A 70 -1.78 2.98 -3.86
N GLU A 71 -2.84 2.96 -4.66
CA GLU A 71 -3.11 3.96 -5.68
C GLU A 71 -4.16 4.94 -5.18
N TYR A 72 -3.90 6.23 -5.36
CA TYR A 72 -4.77 7.31 -4.88
C TYR A 72 -5.45 8.00 -6.05
N LEU A 73 -6.58 8.67 -5.78
CA LEU A 73 -7.37 9.38 -6.79
C LEU A 73 -6.60 10.49 -7.52
N ASN A 74 -5.54 11.02 -6.90
CA ASN A 74 -4.66 12.01 -7.51
C ASN A 74 -3.63 11.41 -8.51
N GLY A 75 -3.70 10.09 -8.75
CA GLY A 75 -2.79 9.35 -9.63
C GLY A 75 -1.45 8.99 -9.00
N LYS A 76 -1.22 9.32 -7.71
CA LYS A 76 0.00 8.87 -7.02
C LYS A 76 -0.12 7.42 -6.59
N VAL A 77 1.03 6.77 -6.61
CA VAL A 77 1.20 5.39 -6.18
C VAL A 77 2.18 5.37 -5.03
N ARG A 78 1.83 4.66 -3.95
CA ARG A 78 2.71 4.39 -2.81
C ARG A 78 2.93 2.90 -2.71
N GLU A 79 4.19 2.49 -2.87
CA GLU A 79 4.62 1.14 -2.58
C GLU A 79 5.19 1.07 -1.17
N GLU A 80 4.71 0.12 -0.38
CA GLU A 80 5.31 -0.21 0.91
C GLU A 80 5.70 -1.68 0.98
N ILE A 81 6.95 -1.92 1.35
CA ILE A 81 7.47 -3.28 1.55
C ILE A 81 6.97 -3.77 2.92
N ILE A 82 6.42 -4.99 2.94
CA ILE A 82 5.84 -5.60 4.14
C ILE A 82 6.63 -6.80 4.66
N THR A 83 7.90 -6.92 4.25
CA THR A 83 8.81 -7.96 4.72
C THR A 83 8.79 -8.04 6.25
N SER A 84 8.53 -9.24 6.77
CA SER A 84 8.54 -9.60 8.20
C SER A 84 7.49 -8.94 9.12
N LYS A 85 6.55 -8.15 8.58
CA LYS A 85 5.44 -7.56 9.36
C LYS A 85 4.44 -8.63 9.81
N THR A 86 3.86 -8.46 10.99
CA THR A 86 2.78 -9.33 11.50
C THR A 86 1.41 -8.84 11.01
N ALA A 87 0.39 -9.70 11.06
CA ALA A 87 -0.99 -9.34 10.66
C ALA A 87 -1.51 -8.03 11.29
N PRO A 88 -1.37 -7.75 12.61
CA PRO A 88 -1.82 -6.48 13.18
C PRO A 88 -0.99 -5.27 12.72
N GLN A 89 0.30 -5.45 12.41
CA GLN A 89 1.11 -4.36 11.85
C GLN A 89 0.69 -4.06 10.40
N ILE A 90 0.26 -5.07 9.65
CA ILE A 90 -0.26 -4.91 8.29
C ILE A 90 -1.60 -4.17 8.34
N SER A 91 -2.48 -4.46 9.30
CA SER A 91 -3.76 -3.75 9.44
C SER A 91 -3.56 -2.27 9.84
N GLU A 92 -2.63 -1.98 10.74
CA GLU A 92 -2.26 -0.61 11.10
C GLU A 92 -1.71 0.15 9.88
N LEU A 93 -0.84 -0.51 9.11
CA LEU A 93 -0.27 0.04 7.88
C LEU A 93 -1.35 0.33 6.83
N LEU A 94 -2.28 -0.59 6.60
CA LEU A 94 -3.40 -0.37 5.68
C LEU A 94 -4.27 0.80 6.14
N THR A 95 -4.58 0.87 7.44
CA THR A 95 -5.32 1.98 8.03
C THR A 95 -4.59 3.31 7.82
N LYS A 96 -3.27 3.33 7.99
CA LYS A 96 -2.43 4.50 7.71
C LYS A 96 -2.48 4.90 6.24
N LEU A 97 -2.35 3.97 5.30
CA LEU A 97 -2.42 4.26 3.87
C LEU A 97 -3.80 4.82 3.47
N THR A 98 -4.87 4.26 4.02
CA THR A 98 -6.25 4.70 3.73
C THR A 98 -6.55 6.09 4.27
N ASN A 99 -5.99 6.43 5.44
CA ASN A 99 -6.14 7.76 6.02
C ASN A 99 -5.25 8.82 5.35
N GLN A 100 -4.34 8.43 4.47
CA GLN A 100 -3.50 9.37 3.72
C GLN A 100 -4.21 9.88 2.46
N SER A 101 -3.94 11.13 2.10
CA SER A 101 -4.48 11.77 0.89
C SER A 101 -3.69 11.43 -0.38
N GLY A 102 -2.60 10.68 -0.27
CA GLY A 102 -1.68 10.43 -1.37
C GLY A 102 -0.78 11.61 -1.74
N LEU A 103 -0.78 12.72 -0.99
CA LEU A 103 0.19 13.82 -1.21
C LEU A 103 1.65 13.38 -0.95
N ASP A 104 2.62 14.20 -1.36
CA ASP A 104 4.01 13.89 -1.05
C ASP A 104 4.33 14.08 0.42
N ILE A 105 5.01 13.08 0.99
CA ILE A 105 5.56 13.14 2.34
C ILE A 105 6.85 13.96 2.26
N ILE A 106 6.66 15.28 2.17
CA ILE A 106 7.72 16.29 2.18
C ILE A 106 7.47 17.27 3.32
N ARG A 107 8.46 18.09 3.62
CA ARG A 107 8.34 19.11 4.67
C ARG A 107 7.22 20.10 4.34
N ILE A 108 6.16 20.07 5.16
CA ILE A 108 5.09 21.08 5.13
C ILE A 108 5.66 22.40 5.66
N ARG A 109 5.50 23.48 4.90
CA ARG A 109 6.03 24.81 5.29
C ARG A 109 5.15 25.54 6.31
N LYS A 110 3.84 25.47 6.14
CA LYS A 110 2.83 26.11 7.01
C LYS A 110 1.77 25.07 7.35
N PRO A 111 1.44 24.84 8.63
CA PRO A 111 0.44 23.84 9.03
C PRO A 111 -1.00 24.30 8.83
N PHE A 112 -1.21 25.49 8.27
CA PHE A 112 -2.52 26.04 7.94
C PHE A 112 -2.52 26.55 6.50
N HIS A 113 -3.68 26.46 5.87
CA HIS A 113 -3.95 26.99 4.55
C HIS A 113 -5.32 27.66 4.57
N THR A 114 -5.42 28.85 4.00
CA THR A 114 -6.68 29.58 3.80
C THR A 114 -6.59 30.30 2.46
N ASP A 115 -7.63 30.17 1.64
CA ASP A 115 -7.76 30.91 0.38
C ASP A 115 -8.20 32.36 0.63
N ALA A 116 -8.88 32.61 1.76
CA ALA A 116 -9.36 33.92 2.17
C ALA A 116 -8.69 34.35 3.49
N PRO A 117 -7.51 34.99 3.44
CA PRO A 117 -6.75 35.33 4.64
C PRO A 117 -7.33 36.52 5.43
N SER A 118 -8.14 37.38 4.83
CA SER A 118 -8.79 38.52 5.51
C SER A 118 -10.26 38.64 5.14
N ILE A 119 -11.08 39.02 6.12
CA ILE A 119 -12.53 39.24 5.97
C ILE A 119 -12.87 40.73 5.81
N GLN A 120 -12.17 41.63 6.51
CA GLN A 120 -12.46 43.07 6.53
C GLN A 120 -11.56 43.90 5.59
N GLY A 121 -10.75 43.22 4.77
CA GLY A 121 -9.75 43.84 3.92
C GLY A 121 -8.33 43.61 4.44
N GLN A 122 -7.39 43.46 3.52
CA GLN A 122 -5.97 43.31 3.87
C GLN A 122 -5.43 44.68 4.32
N TRP A 123 -4.67 44.69 5.43
CA TRP A 123 -4.02 45.91 5.88
C TRP A 123 -3.08 46.46 4.79
N HIS A 124 -3.22 47.76 4.53
CA HIS A 124 -2.31 48.53 3.68
C HIS A 124 -1.87 49.82 4.40
N PRO A 125 -0.75 50.46 4.00
CA PRO A 125 -0.21 51.64 4.71
C PRO A 125 -1.13 52.86 4.85
N PHE A 126 -2.23 52.92 4.08
CA PHE A 126 -3.23 53.98 4.10
C PHE A 126 -4.49 53.64 4.90
N THR A 127 -4.62 52.43 5.46
CA THR A 127 -5.84 51.96 6.14
C THR A 127 -6.28 52.89 7.28
N ASN A 128 -5.31 53.37 8.07
CA ASN A 128 -5.55 54.23 9.23
C ASN A 128 -5.11 55.69 8.98
N ARG A 129 -4.95 56.11 7.72
CA ARG A 129 -4.59 57.49 7.39
C ARG A 129 -5.84 58.27 7.01
N PRO A 130 -6.09 59.45 7.60
CA PRO A 130 -7.17 60.30 7.13
C PRO A 130 -6.88 60.73 5.69
N PRO A 131 -7.89 60.84 4.82
CA PRO A 131 -7.69 61.31 3.46
C PRO A 131 -7.18 62.77 3.49
N SER A 132 -6.08 63.05 2.80
CA SER A 132 -5.63 64.43 2.58
C SER A 132 -6.48 65.10 1.51
N ILE A 133 -6.87 66.36 1.72
CA ILE A 133 -7.69 67.13 0.75
C ILE A 133 -6.95 67.38 -0.59
N GLY A 134 -5.62 67.16 -0.62
CA GLY A 134 -4.75 67.34 -1.78
C GLY A 134 -3.80 66.17 -2.03
N PRO A 135 -2.99 66.20 -3.11
CA PRO A 135 -2.12 65.10 -3.49
C PRO A 135 -1.06 64.82 -2.41
N ILE A 136 -0.94 63.56 -1.98
CA ILE A 136 0.11 63.10 -1.05
C ILE A 136 1.45 63.17 -1.78
N ARG A 137 2.19 64.27 -1.59
CA ARG A 137 3.55 64.43 -2.09
C ARG A 137 4.44 64.95 -0.95
N PRO A 138 5.68 64.45 -0.80
CA PRO A 138 6.67 65.12 0.02
C PRO A 138 6.88 66.55 -0.50
N GLN A 139 7.02 67.52 0.42
CA GLN A 139 7.38 68.90 0.09
C GLN A 139 8.84 69.02 -0.32
#